data_AF-A0A6A5AFX7-F1
#
_entry.id   AF-A0A6A5AFX7-F1
#
_cell.length_a   1.000
_cell.length_b   1.000
_cell.length_c   1.000
_cell.angle_alpha   90.00
_cell.angle_beta   90.00
_cell.angle_gamma   90.00
#
_symmetry.space_group_name_H-M   'P 1'
#
loop_
_entity.id
_entity.type
_entity.pdbx_description
1 polymer ?
#
loop_
_entity_poly.entity_id
_entity_poly.type
_entity_poly.pdbx_seq_one_letter_code
_entity_poly.pdbx_strand_id
1 'polypeptide(L)'
;MLCFAGQNQLKIKTGNFPVHAQRMQGFVVGFTGSKVFCLHALAVQAMDVPQSAPLYRYVEQKEFSLAYQVACLGVTESDWRLLAWEALKNMNFDIARKG
;
A
#
# COMPACT_ATOMS: atom_id res chain seq x y z
N MET A 1 -3.09 -7.89 -1.46
CA MET A 1 -3.84 -6.81 -0.78
C MET A 1 -5.30 -6.94 -1.17
N LEU A 2 -6.24 -6.75 -0.22
CA LEU A 2 -7.66 -6.76 -0.48
C LEU A 2 -8.22 -5.36 -0.21
N CYS A 3 -8.85 -4.75 -1.21
CA CYS A 3 -9.55 -3.48 -1.09
C CYS A 3 -11.04 -3.72 -1.30
N PHE A 4 -11.87 -3.24 -0.37
CA PHE A 4 -13.31 -3.37 -0.45
C PHE A 4 -13.98 -2.11 0.09
N ALA A 5 -15.14 -1.77 -0.45
CA ALA A 5 -15.89 -0.60 -0.04
C ALA A 5 -17.34 -0.95 0.26
N GLY A 6 -17.91 -0.23 1.22
CA GLY A 6 -19.30 -0.37 1.65
C GLY A 6 -19.61 0.56 2.82
N GLN A 7 -20.88 0.91 3.01
CA GLN A 7 -21.32 1.80 4.11
C GLN A 7 -20.52 3.12 4.20
N ASN A 8 -20.23 3.76 3.06
CA ASN A 8 -19.39 4.97 2.95
C ASN A 8 -17.98 4.84 3.54
N GLN A 9 -17.42 3.64 3.53
CA GLN A 9 -16.05 3.38 3.94
C GLN A 9 -15.30 2.60 2.86
N LEU A 10 -14.05 3.01 2.64
CA LEU A 10 -13.04 2.21 1.97
C LEU A 10 -12.25 1.46 3.04
N LYS A 11 -12.11 0.15 2.87
CA LYS A 11 -11.35 -0.73 3.77
C LYS A 11 -10.24 -1.43 2.98
N ILE A 12 -9.03 -1.36 3.52
CA ILE A 12 -7.82 -1.92 2.91
C ILE A 12 -7.20 -2.90 3.90
N LYS A 13 -7.06 -4.16 3.47
CA LYS A 13 -6.46 -5.24 4.25
C LYS A 13 -5.20 -5.73 3.55
N THR A 14 -4.08 -5.65 4.27
CA THR A 14 -2.77 -6.12 3.80
C THR A 14 -2.27 -7.22 4.71
N GLY A 15 -2.24 -8.45 4.20
CA GLY A 15 -1.85 -9.64 4.96
C GLY A 15 -2.62 -9.74 6.29
N ASN A 16 -1.87 -9.97 7.38
CA ASN A 16 -2.43 -10.09 8.72
C ASN A 16 -2.56 -8.76 9.47
N PHE A 17 -2.17 -7.63 8.87
CA PHE A 17 -2.22 -6.33 9.53
C PHE A 17 -3.64 -5.82 9.78
N PRO A 18 -3.87 -4.98 10.80
CA PRO A 18 -5.16 -4.31 11.02
C PRO A 18 -5.69 -3.65 9.73
N VAL A 19 -6.99 -3.77 9.51
CA VAL A 19 -7.66 -3.13 8.36
C VAL A 19 -7.53 -1.62 8.51
N HIS A 20 -7.04 -0.95 7.46
CA HIS A 20 -7.12 0.50 7.38
C HIS A 20 -8.49 0.89 6.82
N ALA A 21 -9.20 1.78 7.51
CA ALA A 21 -10.52 2.24 7.10
C ALA A 21 -10.52 3.76 6.99
N GLN A 22 -11.04 4.25 5.86
CA GLN A 22 -11.19 5.67 5.59
C GLN A 22 -12.61 5.96 5.10
N ARG A 23 -13.18 7.09 5.54
CA ARG A 23 -14.46 7.56 5.00
C ARG A 23 -14.31 7.93 3.54
N MET A 24 -15.23 7.47 2.72
CA MET A 24 -15.26 7.76 1.29
C MET A 24 -16.72 7.86 0.85
N GLN A 25 -17.02 8.83 0.00
CA GLN A 25 -18.35 9.05 -0.55
C GLN A 25 -18.44 8.38 -1.93
N GLY A 26 -19.58 7.73 -2.19
CA GLY A 26 -19.83 7.05 -3.45
C GLY A 26 -19.45 5.57 -3.44
N PHE A 27 -19.23 5.02 -4.63
CA PHE A 27 -19.01 3.59 -4.87
C PHE A 27 -17.67 3.37 -5.57
N VAL A 28 -16.89 2.37 -5.13
CA VAL A 28 -15.65 2.01 -5.84
C VAL A 28 -16.01 1.38 -7.18
N VAL A 29 -15.44 1.92 -8.25
CA VAL A 29 -15.60 1.42 -9.63
C VAL A 29 -14.33 0.78 -10.17
N GLY A 30 -13.18 0.96 -9.51
CA GLY A 30 -11.94 0.34 -9.91
C GLY A 30 -10.78 0.59 -8.96
N PHE A 31 -9.69 -0.15 -9.16
CA PHE A 31 -8.46 -0.04 -8.38
C PHE A 31 -7.25 -0.37 -9.25
N THR A 32 -6.15 0.38 -9.11
CA THR A 32 -4.86 0.10 -9.76
C THR A 32 -3.70 0.61 -8.92
N GLY A 33 -2.68 -0.22 -8.68
CA GLY A 33 -1.48 0.17 -7.92
C GLY A 33 -1.82 0.74 -6.55
N SER A 34 -1.63 2.05 -6.37
CA SER A 34 -1.94 2.80 -5.15
C SER A 34 -3.17 3.70 -5.30
N LYS A 35 -4.00 3.53 -6.33
CA LYS A 35 -5.16 4.39 -6.58
C LYS A 35 -6.47 3.61 -6.59
N VAL A 36 -7.46 4.16 -5.90
CA VAL A 36 -8.86 3.73 -5.92
C VAL A 36 -9.67 4.74 -6.73
N PHE A 37 -10.57 4.27 -7.58
CA PHE A 37 -11.48 5.12 -8.34
C PHE A 37 -12.89 4.99 -7.77
N CYS A 38 -13.47 6.13 -7.39
CA CYS A 38 -14.78 6.20 -6.75
C CYS A 38 -15.73 7.02 -7.63
N LEU A 39 -16.93 6.48 -7.90
CA LEU A 39 -18.02 7.22 -8.53
C LEU A 39 -18.87 7.91 -7.46
N HIS A 40 -18.91 9.23 -7.50
CA HIS A 40 -19.75 10.07 -6.65
C HIS A 40 -20.31 11.24 -7.45
N ALA A 41 -21.61 11.54 -7.31
CA ALA A 41 -22.29 12.65 -7.99
C ALA A 41 -22.00 12.73 -9.51
N LEU A 42 -22.07 11.60 -10.21
CA LEU A 42 -21.78 11.46 -11.65
C LEU A 42 -20.33 11.74 -12.06
N ALA A 43 -19.40 11.88 -11.12
CA ALA A 43 -17.99 12.06 -11.38
C ALA A 43 -17.16 10.91 -10.80
N VAL A 44 -16.12 10.49 -11.53
CA VAL A 44 -15.12 9.55 -11.02
C VAL A 44 -13.97 10.34 -10.40
N GLN A 45 -13.69 10.07 -9.13
CA GLN A 45 -12.57 10.64 -8.39
C GLN A 45 -11.51 9.57 -8.16
N ALA A 46 -10.25 9.92 -8.40
CA ALA A 46 -9.10 9.07 -8.05
C ALA A 46 -8.60 9.45 -6.65
N MET A 47 -8.49 8.45 -5.78
CA MET A 47 -7.99 8.60 -4.42
C MET A 47 -6.71 7.79 -4.25
N ASP A 48 -5.69 8.40 -3.66
CA ASP A 48 -4.46 7.71 -3.30
C ASP A 48 -4.65 6.87 -2.04
N VAL A 49 -4.15 5.63 -2.10
CA VAL A 49 -4.08 4.68 -1.01
C VAL A 49 -2.63 4.60 -0.53
N PRO A 50 -2.30 5.19 0.63
CA PRO A 50 -0.93 5.19 1.12
C PRO A 50 -0.47 3.77 1.48
N GLN A 51 0.68 3.36 0.94
CA GLN A 51 1.27 2.04 1.17
C GLN A 51 2.47 2.06 2.15
N SER A 52 2.86 3.24 2.65
CA SER A 52 4.00 3.36 3.57
C SER A 52 3.77 2.62 4.90
N ALA A 53 2.55 2.65 5.45
CA ALA A 53 2.24 1.95 6.70
C ALA A 53 2.41 0.41 6.61
N PRO A 54 1.82 -0.30 5.62
CA PRO A 54 2.09 -1.73 5.46
C PRO A 54 3.55 -2.02 5.09
N LEU A 55 4.22 -1.14 4.33
CA LEU A 55 5.66 -1.29 4.05
C LEU A 55 6.48 -1.34 5.34
N TYR A 56 6.35 -0.32 6.20
CA TYR A 56 7.10 -0.23 7.44
C TYR A 56 6.89 -1.45 8.33
N ARG A 57 5.64 -1.94 8.42
CA ARG A 57 5.34 -3.16 9.18
C ARG A 57 6.02 -4.42 8.63
N TYR A 58 6.09 -4.59 7.31
CA TYR A 58 6.82 -5.73 6.73
C TYR A 58 8.34 -5.59 6.91
N VAL A 59 8.88 -4.38 6.83
CA VAL A 59 10.29 -4.11 7.10
C VAL A 59 10.66 -4.42 8.55
N GLU A 60 9.84 -3.99 9.52
CA GLU A 60 9.98 -4.30 10.95
C GLU A 60 9.98 -5.82 11.21
N GLN A 61 9.19 -6.57 10.45
CA GLN A 61 9.12 -8.04 10.52
C GLN A 61 10.22 -8.75 9.72
N LYS A 62 11.11 -8.00 9.05
CA LYS A 62 12.15 -8.52 8.14
C LYS A 62 11.60 -9.32 6.94
N GLU A 63 10.32 -9.12 6.63
CA GLU A 63 9.63 -9.74 5.49
C GLU A 63 9.87 -8.90 4.22
N PHE A 64 11.14 -8.79 3.81
CA PHE A 64 11.57 -7.87 2.74
C PHE A 64 10.93 -8.17 1.38
N SER A 65 10.62 -9.43 1.09
CA SER A 65 9.94 -9.83 -0.15
C SER A 65 8.52 -9.27 -0.21
N LEU A 66 7.79 -9.29 0.92
CA LEU A 66 6.44 -8.71 1.01
C LEU A 66 6.50 -7.19 1.06
N ALA A 67 7.48 -6.62 1.75
CA ALA A 67 7.76 -5.19 1.75
C ALA A 67 7.97 -4.66 0.33
N TYR A 68 8.78 -5.36 -0.48
CA TYR A 68 9.01 -5.02 -1.89
C TYR A 68 7.72 -5.07 -2.73
N GLN A 69 6.91 -6.12 -2.57
CA GLN A 69 5.63 -6.23 -3.29
C GLN A 69 4.69 -5.05 -2.95
N VAL A 70 4.65 -4.62 -1.69
CA VAL A 70 3.88 -3.44 -1.27
C VAL A 70 4.47 -2.15 -1.85
N ALA A 71 5.80 -2.00 -1.85
CA ALA A 71 6.47 -0.85 -2.45
C ALA A 71 6.15 -0.70 -3.94
N CYS A 72 6.07 -1.80 -4.69
CA CYS A 72 5.67 -1.82 -6.11
C CYS A 72 4.24 -1.32 -6.36
N LEU A 73 3.34 -1.35 -5.36
CA LEU A 73 2.00 -0.78 -5.51
C LEU A 73 2.04 0.75 -5.59
N GLY A 74 3.07 1.37 -5.02
CA GLY A 74 3.27 2.82 -5.02
C GLY A 74 3.57 3.33 -3.62
N VAL A 75 4.83 3.72 -3.40
CA VAL A 75 5.33 4.36 -2.18
C VAL A 75 6.23 5.55 -2.55
N THR A 76 6.63 6.34 -1.56
CA THR A 76 7.52 7.49 -1.78
C THR A 76 8.95 7.05 -2.10
N GLU A 77 9.77 7.94 -2.63
CA GLU A 77 11.20 7.67 -2.82
C GLU A 77 11.91 7.41 -1.49
N SER A 78 11.52 8.13 -0.42
CA SER A 78 12.03 7.89 0.93
C SER A 78 11.71 6.50 1.45
N ASP A 79 10.51 5.99 1.14
CA ASP A 79 10.09 4.64 1.50
C ASP A 79 10.94 3.57 0.78
N TRP A 80 11.25 3.79 -0.50
CA TRP A 80 12.14 2.92 -1.29
C TRP A 80 13.55 2.87 -0.69
N ARG A 81 14.14 4.03 -0.38
CA ARG A 81 15.47 4.09 0.24
C ARG A 81 15.50 3.41 1.61
N LEU A 82 14.44 3.56 2.40
CA LEU A 82 14.32 2.87 3.69
C LEU A 82 14.28 1.35 3.51
N LEU A 83 13.50 0.83 2.57
CA LEU A 83 13.46 -0.59 2.24
C LEU A 83 14.84 -1.11 1.82
N ALA A 84 15.52 -0.39 0.91
CA ALA A 84 16.84 -0.77 0.43
C ALA A 84 17.87 -0.83 1.55
N TRP A 85 17.88 0.19 2.42
CA TRP A 85 18.81 0.29 3.54
C TRP A 85 18.59 -0.80 4.59
N GLU A 86 17.34 -1.06 4.97
CA GLU A 86 17.03 -2.12 5.95
C GLU A 86 17.26 -3.52 5.37
N ALA A 87 17.00 -3.74 4.08
CA ALA A 87 17.36 -4.98 3.40
C ALA A 87 18.88 -5.18 3.37
N LEU A 88 19.66 -4.14 3.08
CA LEU A 88 21.13 -4.18 3.07
C LEU A 88 21.70 -4.55 4.45
N LYS A 89 21.23 -3.90 5.51
CA LYS A 89 21.63 -4.21 6.89
C LYS A 89 21.36 -5.66 7.30
N ASN A 90 20.30 -6.26 6.75
CA ASN A 90 19.93 -7.65 7.02
C ASN A 90 20.47 -8.63 5.96
N MET A 91 21.46 -8.21 5.14
CA MET A 91 22.11 -9.02 4.10
C MET A 91 21.15 -9.56 3.03
N ASN A 92 19.97 -8.94 2.86
CA ASN A 92 19.04 -9.26 1.78
C ASN A 92 19.40 -8.46 0.52
N PHE A 93 20.49 -8.85 -0.14
CA PHE A 93 21.03 -8.16 -1.31
C PHE A 93 20.11 -8.20 -2.54
N ASP A 94 19.18 -9.17 -2.59
CA ASP A 94 18.22 -9.29 -3.69
C ASP A 94 17.15 -8.21 -3.64
N ILE A 95 16.72 -7.81 -2.45
CA ILE A 95 15.81 -6.67 -2.28
C ILE A 95 16.58 -5.36 -2.22
N ALA A 96 17.74 -5.31 -1.55
CA ALA A 96 18.53 -4.09 -1.40
C ALA A 96 18.90 -3.45 -2.76
N ARG A 97 19.21 -4.25 -3.78
CA ARG A 97 19.57 -3.75 -5.11
C ARG A 97 18.40 -3.20 -5.93
N LYS A 98 17.15 -3.46 -5.51
CA LYS A 98 15.93 -3.11 -6.25
C LYS A 98 15.31 -1.79 -5.79
N GLY A 99 15.75 -1.25 -4.65
CA GLY A 99 15.27 0.01 -4.08
C GLY A 99 16.28 1.14 -4.18
#